data_AF-A0A9P1ALF9-F1
#
_entry.id   AF-A0A9P1ALF9-F1
#
_cell.length_a   1.000
_cell.length_b   1.000
_cell.length_c   1.000
_cell.angle_alpha   90.00
_cell.angle_beta   90.00
_cell.angle_gamma   90.00
#
_symmetry.space_group_name_H-M   'P 1'
#
loop_
_entity.id
_entity.type
_entity.pdbx_description
1 polymer ?
#
loop_
_entity_poly.entity_id
_entity_poly.type
_entity_poly.pdbx_seq_one_letter_code
_entity_poly.pdbx_strand_id
1 'polypeptide(L)'
;MTRLLLALLTTLSLVSANTNYFQVLIREIDNPAGTLLDGSTCSLFGFVGFGCNTYLTGGVASGSDLVNVFSNSELNSHGEAKISNLNLIVKDVKAQEVIEFTGFNVSFKLTTVDGNVIDEYNFRVDSTESQGIYAYTSVRPGTLPTTISIAWATNIPAPSLTTTTLFTGTTPSAGPTEPPTTIPKLPSDCDEVEEKNSGVQTIYPDGSTPVAVYCDQKSSGAYTVIQSRGSLGTNISFDIPSLNYSHWFGEPGIGNNFWLGLDNMNSLSNNGKSYALQIDLCCGSKLVAKQIYHSFQVGSSANQYTLTATADVPGIGLDYASSAKDIGAPFSTSSTYSLPKGKTECDQFEYYDDDDNQSIGYGGWWFGSCGNNLNGFLYPNNNGDCSVTKFSTTKLLGINLRTSSGQGIGGYDVDLISYDRVRMALFTFDSVDVDRSDDSFCSSL
;
A
#
# COMPACT_ATOMS: atom_id res chain seq x y z
N MET A 1 -2.88 -6.59 31.58
CA MET A 1 -1.61 -7.32 31.34
C MET A 1 -0.58 -6.42 30.62
N THR A 2 -0.61 -5.10 30.90
CA THR A 2 0.04 -4.05 30.09
C THR A 2 1.21 -3.39 30.83
N ARG A 3 1.83 -4.12 31.76
CA ARG A 3 3.01 -3.66 32.51
C ARG A 3 4.24 -4.55 32.32
N LEU A 4 4.14 -5.61 31.53
CA LEU A 4 5.23 -6.58 31.36
C LEU A 4 6.00 -6.44 30.03
N LEU A 5 5.44 -5.75 29.02
CA LEU A 5 6.16 -5.49 27.76
C LEU A 5 7.04 -4.23 27.80
N LEU A 6 6.80 -3.31 28.73
CA LEU A 6 7.63 -2.11 28.92
C LEU A 6 8.99 -2.40 29.57
N ALA A 7 9.21 -3.65 30.00
CA ALA A 7 10.45 -4.11 30.61
C ALA A 7 11.40 -4.81 29.62
N LEU A 8 10.98 -5.07 28.37
CA LEU A 8 11.79 -5.88 27.44
C LEU A 8 12.67 -5.07 26.48
N LEU A 9 12.48 -3.74 26.37
CA LEU A 9 13.45 -2.85 25.69
C LEU A 9 14.47 -2.21 26.65
N THR A 10 14.44 -2.54 27.94
CA THR A 10 15.43 -2.07 28.92
C THR A 10 16.40 -3.17 29.40
N THR A 11 16.33 -4.38 28.83
CA THR A 11 17.13 -5.54 29.31
C THR A 11 18.13 -6.07 28.29
N LEU A 12 18.67 -5.24 27.39
CA LEU A 12 19.84 -5.60 26.57
C LEU A 12 20.77 -4.42 26.26
N SER A 13 21.13 -3.67 27.30
CA SER A 13 22.36 -2.85 27.32
C SER A 13 22.68 -2.43 28.75
N LEU A 14 23.25 -3.36 29.53
CA LEU A 14 24.16 -2.96 30.61
C LEU A 14 25.45 -2.42 29.97
N VAL A 15 25.34 -1.27 29.32
CA VAL A 15 26.47 -0.41 28.99
C VAL A 15 26.34 0.79 29.91
N SER A 16 27.42 1.08 30.65
CA SER A 16 27.51 2.13 31.64
C SER A 16 26.74 3.40 31.24
N ALA A 17 25.93 3.94 32.15
CA ALA A 17 25.10 5.12 31.96
C ALA A 17 25.85 6.45 31.70
N ASN A 18 27.12 6.42 31.28
CA ASN A 18 28.00 7.58 31.14
C ASN A 18 28.73 7.67 29.78
N THR A 19 28.34 6.89 28.77
CA THR A 19 29.10 6.78 27.52
C THR A 19 28.19 7.05 26.30
N ASN A 20 28.59 8.01 25.45
CA ASN A 20 27.88 8.43 24.24
C ASN A 20 27.87 7.33 23.16
N TYR A 21 26.73 6.91 22.66
CA TYR A 21 26.58 5.96 21.57
C TYR A 21 25.97 6.65 20.34
N PHE A 22 26.32 6.15 19.17
CA PHE A 22 25.61 6.40 17.92
C PHE A 22 25.51 5.08 17.16
N GLN A 23 24.31 4.76 16.70
CA GLN A 23 24.05 3.54 15.93
C GLN A 23 23.07 3.79 14.80
N VAL A 24 23.22 3.05 13.72
CA VAL A 24 22.39 3.11 12.52
C VAL A 24 21.85 1.72 12.22
N LEU A 25 20.54 1.59 12.11
CA LEU A 25 19.86 0.40 11.61
C LEU A 25 19.68 0.52 10.10
N ILE A 26 20.18 -0.45 9.35
CA ILE A 26 19.91 -0.60 7.92
C ILE A 26 18.65 -1.45 7.78
N ARG A 27 17.57 -0.86 7.28
CA ARG A 27 16.25 -1.51 7.19
C ARG A 27 16.04 -2.23 5.87
N GLU A 28 16.49 -1.61 4.78
CA GLU A 28 16.19 -2.07 3.43
C GLU A 28 17.26 -1.61 2.46
N ILE A 29 17.59 -2.48 1.51
CA ILE A 29 18.35 -2.15 0.30
C ILE A 29 17.57 -2.66 -0.90
N ASP A 30 17.35 -1.80 -1.89
CA ASP A 30 16.61 -2.11 -3.11
C ASP A 30 17.47 -1.86 -4.35
N ASN A 31 17.67 -2.91 -5.15
CA ASN A 31 18.31 -2.92 -6.47
C ASN A 31 17.36 -3.60 -7.48
N PRO A 32 16.29 -2.91 -7.92
CA PRO A 32 15.18 -3.53 -8.64
C PRO A 32 15.55 -4.09 -10.02
N ALA A 33 16.68 -3.66 -10.61
CA ALA A 33 17.16 -4.16 -11.90
C ALA A 33 18.26 -5.24 -11.77
N GLY A 34 18.75 -5.54 -10.57
CA GLY A 34 19.92 -6.40 -10.39
C GLY A 34 21.13 -5.91 -11.20
N THR A 35 21.31 -4.59 -11.33
CA THR A 35 22.39 -4.01 -12.13
C THR A 35 23.62 -3.75 -11.28
N LEU A 36 24.79 -3.96 -11.88
CA LEU A 36 26.08 -3.51 -11.35
C LEU A 36 26.24 -2.00 -11.58
N LEU A 37 27.24 -1.41 -10.90
CA LEU A 37 27.58 0.00 -10.99
C LEU A 37 27.93 0.44 -12.42
N ASP A 38 28.44 -0.47 -13.25
CA ASP A 38 28.77 -0.24 -14.66
C ASP A 38 27.56 -0.38 -15.61
N GLY A 39 26.38 -0.67 -15.07
CA GLY A 39 25.13 -0.84 -15.82
C GLY A 39 24.91 -2.24 -16.41
N SER A 40 25.87 -3.15 -16.29
CA SER A 40 25.68 -4.54 -16.67
C SER A 40 24.77 -5.26 -15.66
N THR A 41 24.10 -6.34 -16.11
CA THR A 41 23.30 -7.18 -15.21
C THR A 41 24.23 -8.00 -14.33
N CYS A 42 23.98 -8.02 -13.02
CA CYS A 42 24.79 -8.77 -12.07
C CYS A 42 24.56 -10.29 -12.16
N SER A 43 23.45 -10.72 -12.78
CA SER A 43 23.11 -12.13 -13.02
C SER A 43 22.75 -12.37 -14.50
N LEU A 44 22.93 -13.61 -14.98
CA LEU A 44 22.48 -14.03 -16.32
C LEU A 44 20.95 -14.01 -16.47
N PHE A 45 20.21 -13.88 -15.36
CA PHE A 45 18.76 -13.90 -15.29
C PHE A 45 18.17 -12.54 -14.85
N GLY A 46 18.94 -11.45 -14.90
CA GLY A 46 18.46 -10.12 -14.48
C GLY A 46 17.20 -9.64 -15.24
N PHE A 47 17.02 -10.10 -16.48
CA PHE A 47 15.84 -9.78 -17.30
C PHE A 47 14.51 -10.37 -16.80
N VAL A 48 14.55 -11.33 -15.87
CA VAL A 48 13.36 -11.87 -15.18
C VAL A 48 13.19 -11.33 -13.76
N GLY A 49 14.00 -10.34 -13.36
CA GLY A 49 13.97 -9.76 -12.02
C GLY A 49 14.75 -10.56 -10.97
N PHE A 50 15.55 -11.56 -11.37
CA PHE A 50 16.41 -12.31 -10.46
C PHE A 50 17.69 -11.51 -10.17
N GLY A 51 17.82 -11.02 -8.93
CA GLY A 51 18.96 -10.26 -8.43
C GLY A 51 20.18 -11.13 -8.11
N CYS A 52 21.13 -10.55 -7.38
CA CYS A 52 22.36 -11.21 -6.98
C CYS A 52 22.43 -11.41 -5.49
N ASN A 53 23.28 -12.34 -5.08
CA ASN A 53 23.70 -12.45 -3.70
C ASN A 53 24.59 -11.25 -3.37
N THR A 54 24.25 -10.55 -2.30
CA THR A 54 24.81 -9.25 -1.98
C THR A 54 25.52 -9.23 -0.63
N TYR A 55 26.57 -8.44 -0.57
CA TYR A 55 27.38 -8.17 0.61
C TYR A 55 27.47 -6.68 0.83
N LEU A 56 27.52 -6.29 2.10
CA LEU A 56 27.70 -4.91 2.52
C LEU A 56 29.03 -4.74 3.25
N THR A 57 29.75 -3.70 2.84
CA THR A 57 30.95 -3.21 3.53
C THR A 57 30.78 -1.73 3.86
N GLY A 58 31.39 -1.26 4.94
CA GLY A 58 31.39 0.17 5.28
C GLY A 58 31.08 0.46 6.74
N GLY A 59 30.57 1.67 7.00
CA GLY A 59 30.30 2.13 8.35
C GLY A 59 29.61 3.48 8.39
N VAL A 60 29.41 3.94 9.62
CA VAL A 60 28.83 5.26 9.93
C VAL A 60 29.72 5.98 10.93
N ALA A 61 29.76 7.30 10.86
CA ALA A 61 30.55 8.13 11.78
C ALA A 61 29.78 9.40 12.16
N SER A 62 29.52 9.57 13.45
CA SER A 62 28.95 10.80 14.02
C SER A 62 29.98 11.94 14.10
N GLY A 63 31.28 11.62 14.01
CA GLY A 63 32.39 12.58 13.98
C GLY A 63 33.10 12.68 12.61
N SER A 64 34.36 13.13 12.61
CA SER A 64 35.18 13.30 11.40
C SER A 64 35.75 12.01 10.83
N ASP A 65 35.93 10.98 11.66
CA ASP A 65 36.70 9.80 11.32
C ASP A 65 35.78 8.61 11.02
N LEU A 66 35.74 8.16 9.77
CA LEU A 66 35.05 6.93 9.38
C LEU A 66 35.98 5.73 9.55
N VAL A 67 35.90 5.06 10.70
CA VAL A 67 36.76 3.92 11.07
C VAL A 67 35.94 2.63 10.97
N ASN A 68 35.70 2.17 9.73
CA ASN A 68 34.92 1.00 9.28
C ASN A 68 34.45 -0.04 10.31
N VAL A 69 33.15 -0.35 10.31
CA VAL A 69 32.56 -1.43 11.12
C VAL A 69 31.54 -2.24 10.29
N PHE A 70 32.01 -2.84 9.20
CA PHE A 70 31.55 -4.10 8.60
C PHE A 70 32.64 -4.62 7.67
N SER A 71 32.95 -5.91 7.75
CA SER A 71 33.76 -6.59 6.72
C SER A 71 32.92 -7.68 6.08
N ASN A 72 32.48 -7.40 4.85
CA ASN A 72 31.80 -8.34 3.96
C ASN A 72 30.59 -9.04 4.60
N SER A 73 29.68 -8.26 5.18
CA SER A 73 28.45 -8.79 5.78
C SER A 73 27.51 -9.27 4.68
N GLU A 74 27.16 -10.56 4.67
CA GLU A 74 26.16 -11.09 3.74
C GLU A 74 24.78 -10.50 4.06
N LEU A 75 24.12 -9.93 3.06
CA LEU A 75 22.77 -9.39 3.19
C LEU A 75 21.72 -10.36 2.64
N ASN A 76 22.00 -11.00 1.51
CA ASN A 76 21.16 -12.05 0.94
C ASN A 76 21.97 -13.09 0.15
N SER A 77 21.49 -14.34 0.16
CA SER A 77 22.04 -15.45 -0.64
C SER A 77 21.03 -16.06 -1.62
N HIS A 78 19.88 -15.40 -1.82
CA HIS A 78 18.76 -15.90 -2.60
C HIS A 78 18.52 -15.15 -3.92
N GLY A 79 19.42 -14.24 -4.31
CA GLY A 79 19.29 -13.48 -5.55
C GLY A 79 18.06 -12.55 -5.57
N GLU A 80 17.70 -11.97 -4.42
CA GLU A 80 16.58 -11.03 -4.35
C GLU A 80 17.03 -9.63 -4.82
N ALA A 81 16.18 -8.96 -5.59
CA ALA A 81 16.42 -7.57 -6.03
C ALA A 81 16.19 -6.56 -4.89
N LYS A 82 15.28 -6.89 -3.96
CA LYS A 82 14.93 -6.08 -2.80
C LYS A 82 15.13 -6.90 -1.53
N ILE A 83 15.86 -6.34 -0.57
CA ILE A 83 16.23 -6.98 0.69
C ILE A 83 15.69 -6.12 1.83
N SER A 84 14.60 -6.55 2.43
CA SER A 84 13.95 -5.88 3.56
C SER A 84 14.21 -6.65 4.86
N ASN A 85 13.91 -6.03 6.01
CA ASN A 85 14.04 -6.64 7.34
C ASN A 85 15.48 -7.05 7.72
N LEU A 86 16.48 -6.37 7.16
CA LEU A 86 17.90 -6.69 7.38
C LEU A 86 18.31 -6.65 8.86
N ASN A 87 17.62 -5.86 9.70
CA ASN A 87 17.89 -5.72 11.14
C ASN A 87 19.38 -5.50 11.47
N LEU A 88 20.14 -4.93 10.52
CA LEU A 88 21.58 -4.82 10.60
C LEU A 88 21.93 -3.49 11.29
N ILE A 89 22.51 -3.58 12.49
CA ILE A 89 22.89 -2.42 13.29
C ILE A 89 24.38 -2.14 13.15
N VAL A 90 24.70 -0.96 12.63
CA VAL A 90 26.04 -0.36 12.57
C VAL A 90 26.24 0.50 13.80
N LYS A 91 27.40 0.42 14.44
CA LYS A 91 27.73 1.28 15.58
C LYS A 91 28.96 2.11 15.27
N ASP A 92 28.92 3.38 15.62
CA ASP A 92 30.12 4.22 15.60
C ASP A 92 30.92 3.98 16.87
N VAL A 93 32.09 3.37 16.70
CA VAL A 93 33.02 3.03 17.80
C VAL A 93 33.67 4.26 18.42
N LYS A 94 33.66 5.41 17.74
CA LYS A 94 34.19 6.69 18.20
C LYS A 94 33.11 7.64 18.70
N ALA A 95 31.86 7.22 18.83
CA ALA A 95 30.77 8.05 19.34
C ALA A 95 31.07 8.68 20.72
N GLN A 96 31.96 8.06 21.51
CA GLN A 96 32.43 8.58 22.80
C GLN A 96 33.24 9.88 22.69
N GLU A 97 33.92 10.09 21.56
CA GLU A 97 34.75 11.27 21.30
C GLU A 97 33.91 12.46 20.81
N VAL A 98 32.64 12.21 20.46
CA VAL A 98 31.72 13.23 19.94
C VAL A 98 30.96 13.85 21.10
N ILE A 99 31.17 15.14 21.29
CA ILE A 99 30.55 15.93 22.37
C ILE A 99 29.26 16.63 21.95
N GLU A 100 29.05 16.85 20.65
CA GLU A 100 27.85 17.48 20.09
C GLU A 100 27.42 16.75 18.80
N PHE A 101 26.14 16.41 18.70
CA PHE A 101 25.59 15.72 17.54
C PHE A 101 25.14 16.75 16.50
N THR A 102 25.89 16.83 15.40
CA THR A 102 25.61 17.73 14.27
C THR A 102 25.25 16.97 13.00
N GLY A 103 25.20 15.65 13.08
CA GLY A 103 24.95 14.76 11.97
C GLY A 103 25.90 13.59 11.96
N PHE A 104 25.90 12.87 10.86
CA PHE A 104 26.76 11.71 10.68
C PHE A 104 27.04 11.44 9.20
N ASN A 105 28.18 10.84 8.94
CA ASN A 105 28.57 10.35 7.62
C ASN A 105 28.20 8.88 7.49
N VAL A 106 27.72 8.52 6.32
CA VAL A 106 27.44 7.14 5.90
C VAL A 106 28.35 6.83 4.73
N SER A 107 29.08 5.72 4.84
CA SER A 107 29.87 5.18 3.75
C SER A 107 29.60 3.69 3.67
N PHE A 108 28.82 3.25 2.69
CA PHE A 108 28.54 1.85 2.44
C PHE A 108 28.85 1.49 1.00
N LYS A 109 29.32 0.26 0.80
CA LYS A 109 29.56 -0.31 -0.52
C LYS A 109 28.85 -1.65 -0.60
N LEU A 110 27.93 -1.74 -1.56
CA LEU A 110 27.14 -2.93 -1.85
C LEU A 110 27.80 -3.69 -3.00
N THR A 111 28.11 -4.96 -2.78
CA THR A 111 28.81 -5.80 -3.77
C THR A 111 28.14 -7.15 -3.94
N THR A 112 28.46 -7.82 -5.04
CA THR A 112 28.14 -9.25 -5.25
C THR A 112 29.12 -10.16 -4.49
N VAL A 113 28.82 -11.47 -4.42
CA VAL A 113 29.74 -12.51 -3.90
C VAL A 113 31.12 -12.44 -4.57
N ASP A 114 31.15 -12.17 -5.87
CA ASP A 114 32.36 -12.14 -6.69
C ASP A 114 33.12 -10.80 -6.58
N GLY A 115 32.63 -9.86 -5.75
CA GLY A 115 33.26 -8.56 -5.51
C GLY A 115 32.89 -7.46 -6.50
N ASN A 116 32.01 -7.73 -7.48
CA ASN A 116 31.50 -6.69 -8.38
C ASN A 116 30.64 -5.69 -7.61
N VAL A 117 30.80 -4.40 -7.90
CA VAL A 117 30.10 -3.32 -7.19
C VAL A 117 28.70 -3.12 -7.77
N ILE A 118 27.70 -3.08 -6.89
CA ILE A 118 26.32 -2.73 -7.24
C ILE A 118 26.13 -1.24 -7.06
N ASP A 119 26.48 -0.72 -5.89
CA ASP A 119 26.35 0.69 -5.57
C ASP A 119 27.29 1.12 -4.44
N GLU A 120 27.53 2.42 -4.35
CA GLU A 120 28.33 3.02 -3.29
C GLU A 120 27.62 4.25 -2.72
N TYR A 121 27.34 4.20 -1.42
CA TYR A 121 26.60 5.22 -0.69
C TYR A 121 27.58 6.03 0.14
N ASN A 122 27.92 7.24 -0.32
CA ASN A 122 28.78 8.16 0.41
C ASN A 122 28.04 9.49 0.61
N PHE A 123 27.39 9.64 1.76
CA PHE A 123 26.59 10.83 2.06
C PHE A 123 26.69 11.24 3.53
N ARG A 124 26.37 12.49 3.81
CA ARG A 124 26.25 13.04 5.16
C ARG A 124 24.78 13.36 5.44
N VAL A 125 24.32 12.97 6.61
CA VAL A 125 23.03 13.41 7.16
C VAL A 125 23.32 14.49 8.18
N ASP A 126 23.01 15.74 7.84
CA ASP A 126 23.09 16.86 8.78
C ASP A 126 21.82 16.89 9.63
N SER A 127 21.92 16.50 10.90
CA SER A 127 20.80 16.48 11.84
C SER A 127 21.30 16.61 13.29
N THR A 128 20.48 17.22 14.13
CA THR A 128 20.71 17.29 15.59
C THR A 128 19.76 16.38 16.37
N GLU A 129 18.90 15.64 15.68
CA GLU A 129 17.90 14.77 16.28
C GLU A 129 18.52 13.48 16.82
N SER A 130 18.15 13.11 18.05
CA SER A 130 18.67 11.92 18.72
C SER A 130 18.24 10.61 18.06
N GLN A 131 17.23 10.63 17.20
CA GLN A 131 16.76 9.51 16.42
C GLN A 131 16.13 10.01 15.11
N GLY A 132 16.11 9.17 14.08
CA GLY A 132 15.45 9.52 12.83
C GLY A 132 15.57 8.44 11.77
N ILE A 133 15.00 8.70 10.59
CA ILE A 133 15.00 7.80 9.43
C ILE A 133 15.44 8.59 8.20
N TYR A 134 16.26 7.98 7.35
CA TYR A 134 16.72 8.58 6.09
C TYR A 134 16.75 7.51 5.00
N ALA A 135 16.25 7.84 3.82
CA ALA A 135 16.40 7.00 2.63
C ALA A 135 17.25 7.75 1.61
N TYR A 136 18.32 7.11 1.16
CA TYR A 136 19.17 7.64 0.10
C TYR A 136 18.98 6.81 -1.16
N THR A 137 18.70 7.50 -2.27
CA THR A 137 18.52 6.88 -3.58
C THR A 137 19.65 7.32 -4.51
N SER A 138 20.45 6.36 -4.96
CA SER A 138 21.49 6.55 -5.96
C SER A 138 20.86 6.49 -7.35
N VAL A 139 20.97 7.58 -8.11
CA VAL A 139 20.44 7.70 -9.47
C VAL A 139 21.61 7.65 -10.45
N ARG A 140 21.69 6.57 -11.22
CA ARG A 140 22.72 6.38 -12.24
C ARG A 140 22.11 6.47 -13.64
N PRO A 141 22.73 7.19 -14.60
CA PRO A 141 22.22 7.31 -15.95
C PRO A 141 22.05 5.94 -16.63
N GLY A 142 20.85 5.66 -17.14
CA GLY A 142 20.58 4.43 -17.89
C GLY A 142 20.30 3.17 -17.05
N THR A 143 20.23 3.28 -15.73
CA THR A 143 19.84 2.16 -14.83
C THR A 143 18.71 2.57 -13.90
N LEU A 144 18.00 1.60 -13.32
CA LEU A 144 17.06 1.88 -12.24
C LEU A 144 17.81 2.37 -10.98
N PRO A 145 17.19 3.24 -10.18
CA PRO A 145 17.79 3.73 -8.96
C PRO A 145 17.95 2.61 -7.93
N THR A 146 19.01 2.69 -7.14
CA THR A 146 19.24 1.82 -5.97
C THR A 146 19.03 2.62 -4.70
N THR A 147 18.26 2.09 -3.75
CA THR A 147 17.90 2.81 -2.52
C THR A 147 18.41 2.08 -1.30
N ILE A 148 18.96 2.82 -0.34
CA ILE A 148 19.23 2.35 1.01
C ILE A 148 18.37 3.13 2.02
N SER A 149 17.65 2.40 2.86
CA SER A 149 16.86 2.97 3.96
C SER A 149 17.54 2.70 5.29
N ILE A 150 17.82 3.76 6.03
CA ILE A 150 18.46 3.73 7.34
C ILE A 150 17.60 4.39 8.41
N ALA A 151 17.77 3.98 9.66
CA ALA A 151 17.29 4.67 10.85
C ALA A 151 18.46 4.85 11.81
N TRP A 152 18.48 5.89 12.64
CA TRP A 152 19.56 6.11 13.61
C TRP A 152 19.04 6.37 15.02
N ALA A 153 19.92 6.17 16.00
CA ALA A 153 19.71 6.55 17.39
C ALA A 153 21.05 6.96 18.04
N THR A 154 21.01 7.98 18.89
CA THR A 154 22.14 8.51 19.66
C THR A 154 21.69 9.07 21.00
N ASN A 155 22.59 9.08 21.98
CA ASN A 155 22.46 9.90 23.20
C ASN A 155 23.46 11.07 23.24
N ILE A 156 24.24 11.30 22.17
CA ILE A 156 25.09 12.48 22.03
C ILE A 156 24.18 13.72 22.03
N PRO A 157 24.45 14.74 22.87
CA PRO A 157 23.59 15.90 22.98
C PRO A 157 23.69 16.79 21.73
N ALA A 158 22.61 17.49 21.39
CA ALA A 158 22.62 18.53 20.36
C ALA A 158 23.47 19.74 20.78
N PRO A 159 23.94 20.59 19.83
CA PRO A 159 24.72 21.78 20.15
C PRO A 159 23.97 22.74 21.09
N SER A 160 24.67 23.26 22.09
CA SER A 160 24.06 24.18 23.07
C SER A 160 23.89 25.59 22.47
N LEU A 161 22.65 26.06 22.32
CA LEU A 161 22.33 27.43 21.89
C LEU A 161 22.66 28.46 23.00
N THR A 162 23.95 28.69 23.27
CA THR A 162 24.43 29.78 24.12
C THR A 162 25.85 30.18 23.75
N THR A 163 26.00 31.22 22.93
CA THR A 163 26.90 32.34 23.28
C THR A 163 26.67 33.55 22.38
N THR A 164 26.24 34.63 23.03
CA THR A 164 26.32 36.00 22.56
C THR A 164 27.79 36.38 22.34
N THR A 165 28.18 36.67 21.10
CA THR A 165 29.38 37.47 20.80
C THR A 165 29.05 38.56 19.79
N LEU A 166 29.25 39.78 20.25
CA LEU A 166 29.15 41.04 19.53
C LEU A 166 30.09 41.04 18.32
N PHE A 167 29.57 41.25 17.11
CA PHE A 167 30.39 41.56 15.93
C PHE A 167 29.89 42.85 15.26
N THR A 168 30.71 43.90 15.34
CA THR A 168 30.72 45.04 14.43
C THR A 168 31.32 44.58 13.10
N GLY A 169 30.52 44.54 12.04
CA GLY A 169 30.98 44.25 10.68
C GLY A 169 29.82 44.28 9.70
N THR A 170 29.97 45.07 8.64
CA THR A 170 28.90 45.50 7.72
C THR A 170 28.27 44.35 6.92
N THR A 171 26.94 44.37 6.88
CA THR A 171 26.02 43.61 6.02
C THR A 171 26.48 43.48 4.56
N PRO A 172 26.33 42.28 3.99
CA PRO A 172 25.62 42.10 2.73
C PRO A 172 24.23 41.55 3.00
N SER A 173 23.23 42.19 2.41
CA SER A 173 21.81 41.87 2.50
C SER A 173 21.54 40.40 2.16
N ALA A 174 21.11 39.61 3.15
CA ALA A 174 20.41 38.37 2.92
C ALA A 174 19.01 38.71 2.36
N GLY A 175 18.63 38.08 1.25
CA GLY A 175 17.23 37.99 0.84
C GLY A 175 16.39 37.29 1.92
N PRO A 176 15.05 37.35 1.83
CA PRO A 176 14.19 36.90 2.91
C PRO A 176 14.47 35.42 3.27
N THR A 177 14.92 35.21 4.50
CA THR A 177 15.05 33.90 5.14
C THR A 177 13.67 33.29 5.31
N GLU A 178 13.36 32.21 4.58
CA GLU A 178 12.27 31.30 4.94
C GLU A 178 12.75 30.29 6.01
N PRO A 179 11.89 29.93 6.98
CA PRO A 179 12.22 28.95 8.02
C PRO A 179 12.27 27.52 7.45
N PRO A 180 13.08 26.61 8.02
CA PRO A 180 13.19 25.24 7.55
C PRO A 180 11.90 24.46 7.88
N THR A 181 11.21 24.01 6.83
CA THR A 181 10.01 23.18 6.86
C THR A 181 10.40 21.70 6.93
N THR A 182 10.33 21.09 8.12
CA THR A 182 10.27 19.63 8.26
C THR A 182 8.88 19.17 7.83
N ILE A 183 8.74 18.63 6.61
CA ILE A 183 7.46 18.06 6.15
C ILE A 183 7.45 16.58 6.58
N PRO A 184 6.56 16.15 7.50
CA PRO A 184 6.37 14.74 7.84
C PRO A 184 6.06 13.94 6.56
N LYS A 185 6.65 12.74 6.41
CA LYS A 185 6.28 11.83 5.32
C LYS A 185 4.79 11.54 5.46
N LEU A 186 4.03 11.97 4.47
CA LEU A 186 2.59 11.83 4.45
C LEU A 186 2.22 10.34 4.29
N PRO A 187 1.33 9.79 5.13
CA PRO A 187 1.02 8.36 5.12
C PRO A 187 0.32 8.01 3.81
N SER A 188 0.91 7.12 3.03
CA SER A 188 0.32 6.71 1.74
C SER A 188 -0.93 5.84 1.92
N ASP A 189 -1.00 5.08 3.01
CA ASP A 189 -2.08 4.15 3.35
C ASP A 189 -2.28 4.08 4.88
N CYS A 190 -3.23 3.24 5.30
CA CYS A 190 -3.58 3.05 6.71
C CYS A 190 -2.51 2.33 7.54
N ASP A 191 -1.63 1.56 6.88
CA ASP A 191 -0.49 0.91 7.53
C ASP A 191 0.56 1.95 7.95
N GLU A 192 0.65 3.09 7.25
CA GLU A 192 1.57 4.18 7.56
C GLU A 192 1.00 5.25 8.51
N VAL A 193 -0.30 5.25 8.80
CA VAL A 193 -0.89 6.21 9.75
C VAL A 193 -0.34 5.97 11.16
N GLU A 194 0.08 7.03 11.84
CA GLU A 194 0.65 6.97 13.20
C GLU A 194 -0.37 6.50 14.24
N GLU A 195 -1.61 7.01 14.15
CA GLU A 195 -2.68 6.61 15.04
C GLU A 195 -3.23 5.23 14.66
N LYS A 196 -2.93 4.23 15.49
CA LYS A 196 -3.34 2.83 15.29
C LYS A 196 -4.74 2.50 15.83
N ASN A 197 -5.67 3.45 15.75
CA ASN A 197 -7.08 3.24 16.05
C ASN A 197 -7.89 3.12 14.76
N SER A 198 -8.85 2.18 14.70
CA SER A 198 -9.77 2.10 13.56
C SER A 198 -10.64 3.35 13.50
N GLY A 199 -10.83 3.91 12.31
CA GLY A 199 -11.52 5.18 12.14
C GLY A 199 -11.21 5.83 10.80
N VAL A 200 -11.83 6.99 10.57
CA VAL A 200 -11.54 7.80 9.39
C VAL A 200 -10.20 8.51 9.60
N GLN A 201 -9.28 8.34 8.66
CA GLN A 201 -7.94 8.93 8.67
C GLN A 201 -7.63 9.54 7.30
N THR A 202 -6.72 10.51 7.27
CA THR A 202 -6.24 11.12 6.02
C THR A 202 -4.99 10.40 5.55
N ILE A 203 -4.99 9.96 4.28
CA ILE A 203 -3.86 9.35 3.59
C ILE A 203 -3.51 10.13 2.31
N TYR A 204 -2.35 9.84 1.73
CA TYR A 204 -1.79 10.52 0.56
C TYR A 204 -1.27 9.48 -0.44
N PRO A 205 -2.15 8.80 -1.20
CA PRO A 205 -1.78 7.72 -2.11
C PRO A 205 -0.69 8.07 -3.12
N ASP A 206 -0.72 9.29 -3.65
CA ASP A 206 0.25 9.85 -4.60
C ASP A 206 1.42 10.59 -3.92
N GLY A 207 1.46 10.59 -2.59
CA GLY A 207 2.42 11.30 -1.77
C GLY A 207 2.16 12.80 -1.57
N SER A 208 1.06 13.36 -2.10
CA SER A 208 0.81 14.81 -2.03
C SER A 208 -0.66 15.22 -1.87
N THR A 209 -1.60 14.49 -2.44
CA THR A 209 -3.04 14.80 -2.44
C THR A 209 -3.73 14.07 -1.28
N PRO A 210 -4.32 14.79 -0.30
CA PRO A 210 -5.00 14.17 0.82
C PRO A 210 -6.33 13.53 0.41
N VAL A 211 -6.59 12.34 0.94
CA VAL A 211 -7.88 11.65 0.84
C VAL A 211 -8.25 11.04 2.19
N ALA A 212 -9.50 11.24 2.61
CA ALA A 212 -10.02 10.60 3.81
C ALA A 212 -10.48 9.17 3.49
N VAL A 213 -10.03 8.20 4.28
CA VAL A 213 -10.38 6.77 4.15
C VAL A 213 -10.74 6.19 5.50
N TYR A 214 -11.48 5.08 5.51
CA TYR A 214 -11.65 4.30 6.73
C TYR A 214 -10.48 3.33 6.89
N CYS A 215 -9.75 3.45 7.98
CA CYS A 215 -8.72 2.50 8.38
C CYS A 215 -9.29 1.49 9.36
N ASP A 216 -9.21 0.19 9.04
CA ASP A 216 -9.52 -0.89 9.98
C ASP A 216 -8.19 -1.45 10.50
N GLN A 217 -7.80 -1.00 11.70
CA GLN A 217 -6.54 -1.37 12.35
C GLN A 217 -6.70 -2.73 13.03
N LYS A 218 -5.76 -3.63 12.75
CA LYS A 218 -5.63 -4.96 13.37
C LYS A 218 -4.25 -5.09 14.02
N SER A 219 -4.04 -6.19 14.73
CA SER A 219 -2.73 -6.51 15.30
C SER A 219 -1.68 -6.88 14.24
N SER A 220 -2.10 -7.42 13.09
CA SER A 220 -1.23 -7.83 11.98
C SER A 220 -0.86 -6.68 11.04
N GLY A 221 -1.59 -5.58 11.08
CA GLY A 221 -1.47 -4.43 10.19
C GLY A 221 -2.80 -3.70 10.09
N ALA A 222 -3.01 -2.95 9.02
CA ALA A 222 -4.19 -2.15 8.79
C ALA A 222 -4.78 -2.43 7.41
N TYR A 223 -6.10 -2.32 7.32
CA TYR A 223 -6.79 -2.27 6.05
C TYR A 223 -7.07 -0.82 5.67
N THR A 224 -6.77 -0.47 4.42
CA THR A 224 -7.25 0.75 3.76
C THR A 224 -8.51 0.42 2.98
N VAL A 225 -9.68 0.89 3.43
CA VAL A 225 -10.94 0.69 2.72
C VAL A 225 -10.97 1.55 1.46
N ILE A 226 -11.02 0.90 0.29
CA ILE A 226 -10.99 1.55 -1.03
C ILE A 226 -12.37 1.67 -1.67
N GLN A 227 -13.32 0.85 -1.21
CA GLN A 227 -14.74 0.94 -1.56
C GLN A 227 -15.56 0.45 -0.39
N SER A 228 -16.69 1.10 -0.13
CA SER A 228 -17.73 0.56 0.74
C SER A 228 -19.11 0.90 0.21
N ARG A 229 -20.07 0.02 0.47
CA ARG A 229 -21.50 0.26 0.26
C ARG A 229 -22.26 -0.10 1.52
N GLY A 230 -23.29 0.66 1.83
CA GLY A 230 -24.17 0.42 2.98
C GLY A 230 -25.29 1.44 3.08
N SER A 231 -26.21 1.20 4.02
CA SER A 231 -27.42 2.01 4.20
C SER A 231 -27.35 3.03 5.35
N LEU A 232 -26.21 3.15 6.04
CA LEU A 232 -26.09 4.04 7.22
C LEU A 232 -25.73 5.48 6.86
N GLY A 233 -24.85 5.63 5.87
CA GLY A 233 -24.37 6.94 5.43
C GLY A 233 -25.30 7.65 4.46
N THR A 234 -24.85 8.79 3.95
CA THR A 234 -25.56 9.52 2.89
C THR A 234 -25.78 8.60 1.67
N ASN A 235 -27.02 8.54 1.19
CA ASN A 235 -27.32 7.82 -0.03
C ASN A 235 -26.76 8.60 -1.22
N ILE A 236 -25.74 8.03 -1.88
CA ILE A 236 -25.10 8.59 -3.06
C ILE A 236 -25.26 7.63 -4.24
N SER A 237 -25.38 8.18 -5.44
CA SER A 237 -25.40 7.36 -6.65
C SER A 237 -23.99 6.87 -6.96
N PHE A 238 -23.86 5.57 -7.23
CA PHE A 238 -22.67 5.03 -7.91
C PHE A 238 -22.87 5.06 -9.42
N ASP A 239 -24.08 5.29 -9.93
CA ASP A 239 -24.30 5.51 -11.35
C ASP A 239 -23.85 6.91 -11.76
N ILE A 240 -22.56 7.02 -12.06
CA ILE A 240 -21.87 8.24 -12.48
C ILE A 240 -21.06 7.98 -13.76
N PRO A 241 -20.72 9.02 -14.54
CA PRO A 241 -19.88 8.87 -15.73
C PRO A 241 -18.53 8.23 -15.42
N SER A 242 -18.00 7.43 -16.35
CA SER A 242 -16.72 6.71 -16.20
C SER A 242 -15.54 7.61 -15.81
N LEU A 243 -15.47 8.82 -16.35
CA LEU A 243 -14.42 9.78 -16.00
C LEU A 243 -14.43 10.15 -14.52
N ASN A 244 -15.59 10.19 -13.87
CA ASN A 244 -15.69 10.58 -12.47
C ASN A 244 -15.19 9.49 -11.52
N TYR A 245 -15.09 8.24 -11.97
CA TYR A 245 -14.54 7.14 -11.18
C TYR A 245 -13.02 7.22 -10.97
N SER A 246 -12.32 8.10 -11.69
CA SER A 246 -10.89 8.36 -11.43
C SER A 246 -10.69 9.04 -10.08
N HIS A 247 -11.64 9.89 -9.66
CA HIS A 247 -11.62 10.62 -8.40
C HIS A 247 -12.38 9.88 -7.29
N TRP A 248 -12.05 10.20 -6.05
CA TRP A 248 -12.79 9.70 -4.90
C TRP A 248 -14.16 10.38 -4.77
N PHE A 249 -15.13 9.67 -4.21
CA PHE A 249 -16.44 10.24 -3.85
C PHE A 249 -17.10 9.47 -2.70
N GLY A 250 -18.09 10.11 -2.08
CA GLY A 250 -18.80 9.57 -0.93
C GLY A 250 -18.11 9.88 0.40
N GLU A 251 -18.45 9.09 1.41
CA GLU A 251 -18.02 9.30 2.79
C GLU A 251 -17.41 8.02 3.35
N PRO A 252 -16.14 8.02 3.80
CA PRO A 252 -15.53 6.85 4.40
C PRO A 252 -16.21 6.49 5.72
N GLY A 253 -16.32 5.19 6.04
CA GLY A 253 -16.90 4.72 7.30
C GLY A 253 -17.55 3.35 7.18
N ILE A 254 -17.74 2.66 8.31
CA ILE A 254 -18.49 1.40 8.35
C ILE A 254 -19.96 1.68 7.99
N GLY A 255 -20.46 0.97 6.98
CA GLY A 255 -21.85 1.11 6.51
C GLY A 255 -22.12 2.40 5.70
N ASN A 256 -21.09 3.18 5.41
CA ASN A 256 -21.17 4.31 4.49
C ASN A 256 -20.90 3.90 3.04
N ASN A 257 -21.18 4.83 2.14
CA ASN A 257 -20.95 4.69 0.71
C ASN A 257 -19.70 5.48 0.32
N PHE A 258 -18.66 4.80 -0.17
CA PHE A 258 -17.37 5.39 -0.48
C PHE A 258 -16.71 4.72 -1.69
N TRP A 259 -15.99 5.51 -2.47
CA TRP A 259 -15.10 5.08 -3.55
C TRP A 259 -13.80 5.89 -3.48
N LEU A 260 -12.65 5.22 -3.47
CA LEU A 260 -11.35 5.86 -3.35
C LEU A 260 -10.88 6.58 -4.63
N GLY A 261 -11.45 6.23 -5.79
CA GLY A 261 -10.97 6.74 -7.08
C GLY A 261 -9.89 5.84 -7.68
N LEU A 262 -9.99 5.58 -8.99
CA LEU A 262 -9.08 4.71 -9.72
C LEU A 262 -7.65 5.28 -9.78
N ASP A 263 -7.48 6.61 -9.79
CA ASP A 263 -6.15 7.24 -9.76
C ASP A 263 -5.44 6.92 -8.44
N ASN A 264 -6.15 7.01 -7.32
CA ASN A 264 -5.60 6.68 -6.01
C ASN A 264 -5.33 5.18 -5.86
N MET A 265 -6.19 4.31 -6.39
CA MET A 265 -5.94 2.86 -6.41
C MET A 265 -4.72 2.50 -7.28
N ASN A 266 -4.53 3.19 -8.43
CA ASN A 266 -3.34 3.06 -9.26
C ASN A 266 -2.08 3.50 -8.49
N SER A 267 -2.11 4.68 -7.87
CA SER A 267 -0.99 5.20 -7.07
C SER A 267 -0.61 4.27 -5.93
N LEU A 268 -1.60 3.79 -5.15
CA LEU A 268 -1.36 2.80 -4.08
C LEU A 268 -0.70 1.54 -4.64
N SER A 269 -1.34 0.90 -5.61
CA SER A 269 -0.88 -0.40 -6.10
C SER A 269 0.42 -0.38 -6.91
N ASN A 270 0.95 0.81 -7.23
CA ASN A 270 2.21 0.99 -7.96
C ASN A 270 3.26 1.78 -7.15
N ASN A 271 3.07 1.98 -5.84
CA ASN A 271 4.02 2.70 -4.98
C ASN A 271 5.22 1.84 -4.49
N GLY A 272 5.38 0.62 -5.01
CA GLY A 272 6.45 -0.31 -4.63
C GLY A 272 6.12 -1.24 -3.44
N LYS A 273 4.92 -1.13 -2.86
CA LYS A 273 4.37 -2.13 -1.91
C LYS A 273 3.58 -3.19 -2.68
N SER A 274 3.49 -4.39 -2.10
CA SER A 274 2.61 -5.46 -2.58
C SER A 274 1.33 -5.43 -1.76
N TYR A 275 0.21 -5.11 -2.41
CA TYR A 275 -1.10 -5.09 -1.77
C TYR A 275 -1.88 -6.36 -2.09
N ALA A 276 -2.54 -6.90 -1.07
CA ALA A 276 -3.65 -7.83 -1.24
C ALA A 276 -4.98 -7.09 -1.03
N LEU A 277 -6.02 -7.55 -1.71
CA LEU A 277 -7.39 -7.06 -1.61
C LEU A 277 -8.24 -8.07 -0.85
N GLN A 278 -8.95 -7.61 0.17
CA GLN A 278 -10.05 -8.33 0.80
C GLN A 278 -11.40 -7.75 0.38
N ILE A 279 -12.33 -8.63 0.03
CA ILE A 279 -13.74 -8.30 -0.20
C ILE A 279 -14.60 -8.99 0.85
N ASP A 280 -15.41 -8.22 1.57
CA ASP A 280 -16.42 -8.72 2.50
C ASP A 280 -17.82 -8.47 1.94
N LEU A 281 -18.61 -9.53 1.85
CA LEU A 281 -20.00 -9.50 1.39
C LEU A 281 -20.94 -9.78 2.56
N CYS A 282 -21.75 -8.80 2.94
CA CYS A 282 -22.70 -8.94 4.04
C CYS A 282 -24.14 -9.03 3.54
N CYS A 283 -24.96 -9.75 4.28
CA CYS A 283 -26.41 -9.67 4.19
C CYS A 283 -27.02 -9.46 5.57
N GLY A 284 -27.57 -8.28 5.81
CA GLY A 284 -27.94 -7.85 7.15
C GLY A 284 -26.71 -7.85 8.07
N SER A 285 -26.78 -8.58 9.18
CA SER A 285 -25.65 -8.71 10.11
C SER A 285 -24.68 -9.86 9.82
N LYS A 286 -24.94 -10.65 8.76
CA LYS A 286 -24.18 -11.87 8.47
C LYS A 286 -23.11 -11.62 7.43
N LEU A 287 -21.89 -12.11 7.68
CA LEU A 287 -20.88 -12.30 6.64
C LEU A 287 -21.27 -13.49 5.76
N VAL A 288 -21.57 -13.22 4.49
CA VAL A 288 -21.96 -14.24 3.50
C VAL A 288 -20.73 -14.85 2.85
N ALA A 289 -19.77 -14.00 2.45
CA ALA A 289 -18.51 -14.45 1.89
C ALA A 289 -17.39 -13.44 2.16
N LYS A 290 -16.17 -13.96 2.29
CA LYS A 290 -14.93 -13.20 2.34
C LYS A 290 -13.97 -13.76 1.29
N GLN A 291 -13.44 -12.90 0.43
CA GLN A 291 -12.54 -13.30 -0.66
C GLN A 291 -11.27 -12.47 -0.65
N ILE A 292 -10.14 -13.13 -0.93
CA ILE A 292 -8.81 -12.52 -0.93
C ILE A 292 -8.21 -12.62 -2.33
N TYR A 293 -7.55 -11.54 -2.76
CA TYR A 293 -6.85 -11.44 -4.02
C TYR A 293 -5.46 -10.86 -3.79
N HIS A 294 -4.43 -11.59 -4.20
CA HIS A 294 -3.03 -11.23 -4.04
C HIS A 294 -2.54 -10.35 -5.18
N SER A 295 -1.50 -9.56 -4.96
CA SER A 295 -0.88 -8.71 -5.97
C SER A 295 -1.88 -7.80 -6.70
N PHE A 296 -2.78 -7.17 -5.94
CA PHE A 296 -3.79 -6.26 -6.46
C PHE A 296 -3.12 -5.06 -7.12
N GLN A 297 -3.44 -4.81 -8.39
CA GLN A 297 -3.05 -3.60 -9.09
C GLN A 297 -4.17 -3.09 -10.00
N VAL A 298 -4.18 -1.76 -10.14
CA VAL A 298 -5.03 -1.05 -11.11
C VAL A 298 -4.09 -0.37 -12.09
N GLY A 299 -4.29 -0.57 -13.38
CA GLY A 299 -3.53 0.10 -14.43
C GLY A 299 -3.73 1.62 -14.44
N SER A 300 -2.91 2.33 -15.20
CA SER A 300 -3.11 3.78 -15.40
C SER A 300 -4.35 4.05 -16.27
N SER A 301 -4.76 5.32 -16.36
CA SER A 301 -5.82 5.75 -17.28
C SER A 301 -5.56 5.36 -18.74
N ALA A 302 -4.29 5.43 -19.19
CA ALA A 302 -3.86 4.98 -20.52
C ALA A 302 -4.04 3.47 -20.73
N ASN A 303 -3.95 2.69 -19.65
CA ASN A 303 -4.22 1.25 -19.64
C ASN A 303 -5.65 0.93 -19.17
N GLN A 304 -6.57 1.90 -19.31
CA GLN A 304 -8.01 1.78 -19.03
C GLN A 304 -8.32 1.28 -17.61
N TYR A 305 -7.44 1.61 -16.65
CA TYR A 305 -7.53 1.15 -15.26
C TYR A 305 -7.76 -0.37 -15.13
N THR A 306 -7.13 -1.17 -15.99
CA THR A 306 -7.27 -2.63 -15.99
C THR A 306 -6.92 -3.21 -14.62
N LEU A 307 -7.78 -4.09 -14.10
CA LEU A 307 -7.56 -4.80 -12.84
C LEU A 307 -6.63 -5.98 -13.05
N THR A 308 -5.60 -6.12 -12.22
CA THR A 308 -4.80 -7.35 -12.14
C THR A 308 -4.69 -7.80 -10.70
N ALA A 309 -4.88 -9.09 -10.47
CA ALA A 309 -4.68 -9.73 -9.18
C ALA A 309 -4.57 -11.25 -9.37
N THR A 310 -4.15 -11.97 -8.34
CA THR A 310 -4.20 -13.44 -8.30
C THR A 310 -5.21 -13.87 -7.24
N ALA A 311 -6.23 -14.61 -7.63
CA ALA A 311 -7.25 -15.06 -6.68
C ALA A 311 -6.68 -16.10 -5.71
N ASP A 312 -6.99 -15.92 -4.43
CA ASP A 312 -6.70 -16.91 -3.40
C ASP A 312 -7.53 -18.19 -3.59
N VAL A 313 -8.78 -18.02 -4.03
CA VAL A 313 -9.68 -19.10 -4.42
C VAL A 313 -10.09 -18.89 -5.89
N PRO A 314 -9.68 -19.78 -6.82
CA PRO A 314 -9.98 -19.61 -8.24
C PRO A 314 -11.43 -19.94 -8.59
N GLY A 315 -11.90 -19.39 -9.72
CA GLY A 315 -13.20 -19.72 -10.32
C GLY A 315 -14.43 -19.10 -9.63
N ILE A 316 -14.23 -18.17 -8.70
CA ILE A 316 -15.29 -17.39 -8.04
C ILE A 316 -14.91 -15.91 -8.00
N GLY A 317 -15.87 -15.05 -7.68
CA GLY A 317 -15.70 -13.60 -7.55
C GLY A 317 -15.06 -12.99 -8.78
N LEU A 318 -14.00 -12.21 -8.59
CA LEU A 318 -13.28 -11.52 -9.67
C LEU A 318 -12.56 -12.50 -10.62
N ASP A 319 -12.31 -13.74 -10.19
CA ASP A 319 -11.74 -14.81 -11.02
C ASP A 319 -12.81 -15.67 -11.73
N TYR A 320 -14.08 -15.47 -11.40
CA TYR A 320 -15.18 -16.11 -12.12
C TYR A 320 -15.19 -15.65 -13.58
N ALA A 321 -15.34 -16.59 -14.50
CA ALA A 321 -15.36 -16.33 -15.94
C ALA A 321 -16.68 -16.79 -16.56
N SER A 322 -17.40 -15.84 -17.17
CA SER A 322 -18.48 -16.13 -18.10
C SER A 322 -18.05 -15.77 -19.53
N SER A 323 -18.01 -14.48 -19.85
CA SER A 323 -17.38 -13.93 -21.07
C SER A 323 -15.87 -13.79 -20.90
N ALA A 324 -15.45 -13.20 -19.79
CA ALA A 324 -14.08 -13.06 -19.34
C ALA A 324 -14.09 -13.03 -17.80
N LYS A 325 -12.91 -12.91 -17.19
CA LYS A 325 -12.75 -12.64 -15.76
C LYS A 325 -12.77 -11.14 -15.51
N ASP A 326 -13.26 -10.70 -14.35
CA ASP A 326 -13.10 -9.30 -13.95
C ASP A 326 -11.60 -8.97 -13.78
N ILE A 327 -10.81 -9.92 -13.28
CA ILE A 327 -9.34 -9.86 -13.35
C ILE A 327 -8.91 -9.86 -14.82
N GLY A 328 -8.22 -8.81 -15.24
CA GLY A 328 -7.77 -8.57 -16.60
C GLY A 328 -8.73 -7.72 -17.43
N ALA A 329 -9.91 -7.39 -16.92
CA ALA A 329 -10.85 -6.50 -17.61
C ALA A 329 -10.49 -5.02 -17.39
N PRO A 330 -10.74 -4.14 -18.38
CA PRO A 330 -10.68 -2.69 -18.18
C PRO A 330 -11.85 -2.21 -17.32
N PHE A 331 -11.64 -1.12 -16.58
CA PHE A 331 -12.74 -0.47 -15.87
C PHE A 331 -13.69 0.19 -16.88
N SER A 332 -15.00 0.04 -16.70
CA SER A 332 -16.00 0.62 -17.59
C SER A 332 -17.32 0.90 -16.87
N THR A 333 -18.13 1.78 -17.45
CA THR A 333 -19.57 1.91 -17.17
C THR A 333 -20.38 1.28 -18.31
N SER A 334 -21.70 1.19 -18.17
CA SER A 334 -22.58 0.73 -19.24
C SER A 334 -22.34 1.43 -20.58
N SER A 335 -22.09 2.74 -20.54
CA SER A 335 -21.81 3.57 -21.71
C SER A 335 -20.42 3.39 -22.34
N THR A 336 -19.44 2.85 -21.62
CA THR A 336 -18.06 2.68 -22.10
C THR A 336 -17.61 1.22 -22.19
N TYR A 337 -18.51 0.28 -21.90
CA TYR A 337 -18.22 -1.15 -21.97
C TYR A 337 -17.84 -1.57 -23.39
N SER A 338 -16.72 -2.28 -23.51
CA SER A 338 -16.09 -2.61 -24.80
C SER A 338 -15.76 -4.09 -24.98
N LEU A 339 -15.97 -4.91 -23.95
CA LEU A 339 -15.75 -6.36 -24.01
C LEU A 339 -16.92 -7.04 -24.75
N PRO A 340 -16.78 -8.33 -25.14
CA PRO A 340 -17.85 -9.04 -25.84
C PRO A 340 -19.18 -9.00 -25.09
N LYS A 341 -20.26 -8.72 -25.82
CA LYS A 341 -21.63 -8.61 -25.30
C LYS A 341 -22.52 -9.80 -25.64
N GLY A 342 -22.03 -10.76 -26.42
CA GLY A 342 -22.85 -11.82 -27.03
C GLY A 342 -23.31 -12.94 -26.10
N LYS A 343 -23.47 -12.64 -24.81
CA LYS A 343 -23.77 -13.59 -23.73
C LYS A 343 -24.96 -13.06 -22.93
N THR A 344 -25.82 -13.96 -22.47
CA THR A 344 -27.05 -13.68 -21.70
C THR A 344 -26.78 -12.83 -20.46
N GLU A 345 -25.61 -13.02 -19.86
CA GLU A 345 -25.17 -12.34 -18.64
C GLU A 345 -24.77 -10.87 -18.88
N CYS A 346 -24.60 -10.49 -20.15
CA CYS A 346 -24.26 -9.14 -20.59
C CYS A 346 -25.50 -8.37 -21.08
N ASP A 347 -26.70 -8.79 -20.66
CA ASP A 347 -27.99 -8.19 -21.02
C ASP A 347 -28.03 -6.67 -20.73
N GLN A 348 -27.35 -6.22 -19.67
CA GLN A 348 -27.21 -4.80 -19.31
C GLN A 348 -26.47 -3.94 -20.35
N PHE A 349 -25.78 -4.53 -21.32
CA PHE A 349 -24.89 -3.78 -22.24
C PHE A 349 -25.36 -3.72 -23.71
N GLU A 350 -26.14 -4.69 -24.21
CA GLU A 350 -26.80 -4.67 -25.54
C GLU A 350 -27.51 -5.98 -25.92
N TYR A 351 -27.40 -7.05 -25.12
CA TYR A 351 -27.96 -8.35 -25.46
C TYR A 351 -29.40 -8.48 -24.94
N TYR A 352 -30.31 -8.95 -25.81
CA TYR A 352 -31.73 -9.12 -25.50
C TYR A 352 -32.07 -10.60 -25.72
N ASP A 353 -32.11 -11.43 -24.68
CA ASP A 353 -32.75 -12.75 -24.78
C ASP A 353 -34.28 -12.66 -24.62
N ASP A 354 -34.73 -11.66 -23.85
CA ASP A 354 -36.12 -11.49 -23.45
C ASP A 354 -36.67 -10.12 -23.89
N ASP A 355 -37.78 -10.10 -24.66
CA ASP A 355 -38.37 -8.89 -25.26
C ASP A 355 -38.86 -7.81 -24.25
N ASP A 356 -38.85 -8.05 -22.92
CA ASP A 356 -39.45 -7.11 -21.94
C ASP A 356 -38.68 -6.90 -20.61
N ASN A 357 -37.60 -7.66 -20.32
CA ASN A 357 -36.92 -7.64 -19.01
C ASN A 357 -35.42 -7.33 -19.04
N GLN A 358 -34.94 -6.64 -20.08
CA GLN A 358 -33.53 -6.23 -20.17
C GLN A 358 -33.07 -5.50 -18.90
N SER A 359 -31.98 -5.99 -18.28
CA SER A 359 -31.37 -5.27 -17.18
C SER A 359 -30.79 -3.92 -17.62
N ILE A 360 -30.75 -2.96 -16.70
CA ILE A 360 -30.18 -1.64 -16.92
C ILE A 360 -28.84 -1.59 -16.20
N GLY A 361 -27.78 -1.29 -16.95
CA GLY A 361 -26.46 -1.12 -16.38
C GLY A 361 -26.42 0.02 -15.37
N TYR A 362 -25.78 -0.21 -14.23
CA TYR A 362 -25.68 0.74 -13.13
C TYR A 362 -24.25 0.81 -12.60
N GLY A 363 -23.69 2.03 -12.54
CA GLY A 363 -22.34 2.24 -12.04
C GLY A 363 -21.25 1.69 -12.96
N GLY A 364 -20.02 1.70 -12.42
CA GLY A 364 -18.81 1.29 -13.11
C GLY A 364 -18.11 0.14 -12.39
N TRP A 365 -17.56 -0.79 -13.18
CA TRP A 365 -16.89 -1.98 -12.69
C TRP A 365 -15.89 -2.52 -13.74
N TRP A 366 -15.08 -3.48 -13.32
CA TRP A 366 -14.31 -4.34 -14.22
C TRP A 366 -15.20 -5.46 -14.73
N PHE A 367 -16.12 -5.15 -15.64
CA PHE A 367 -17.22 -6.02 -16.10
C PHE A 367 -16.79 -7.23 -16.95
N GLY A 368 -15.70 -7.93 -16.62
CA GLY A 368 -15.24 -9.09 -17.40
C GLY A 368 -16.24 -10.24 -17.39
N SER A 369 -16.81 -10.55 -16.23
CA SER A 369 -17.87 -11.56 -16.09
C SER A 369 -19.25 -11.09 -16.54
N CYS A 370 -19.40 -9.80 -16.88
CA CYS A 370 -20.66 -9.07 -17.06
C CYS A 370 -21.61 -9.05 -15.84
N GLY A 371 -21.64 -10.10 -15.02
CA GLY A 371 -22.54 -10.21 -13.89
C GLY A 371 -22.07 -9.44 -12.67
N ASN A 372 -20.80 -9.57 -12.26
CA ASN A 372 -20.31 -8.97 -11.02
C ASN A 372 -20.36 -7.44 -11.05
N ASN A 373 -20.81 -6.84 -9.95
CA ASN A 373 -20.83 -5.39 -9.78
C ASN A 373 -21.01 -4.99 -8.30
N LEU A 374 -19.92 -4.75 -7.57
CA LEU A 374 -20.02 -4.22 -6.19
C LEU A 374 -20.44 -2.74 -6.15
N ASN A 375 -20.42 -2.06 -7.29
CA ASN A 375 -20.88 -0.69 -7.48
C ASN A 375 -22.33 -0.60 -7.97
N GLY A 376 -23.04 -1.73 -8.02
CA GLY A 376 -24.42 -1.82 -8.49
C GLY A 376 -25.45 -1.14 -7.58
N PHE A 377 -26.73 -1.24 -7.94
CA PHE A 377 -27.79 -0.55 -7.19
C PHE A 377 -27.94 -1.11 -5.76
N LEU A 378 -28.04 -0.25 -4.75
CA LEU A 378 -28.17 -0.71 -3.37
C LEU A 378 -29.63 -1.08 -3.06
N TYR A 379 -29.91 -2.37 -2.91
CA TYR A 379 -31.15 -2.85 -2.29
C TYR A 379 -30.91 -3.09 -0.79
N PRO A 380 -31.65 -2.42 0.11
CA PRO A 380 -31.60 -2.74 1.54
C PRO A 380 -32.08 -4.17 1.81
N ASN A 381 -31.49 -4.84 2.79
CA ASN A 381 -32.00 -6.13 3.24
C ASN A 381 -33.41 -5.99 3.84
N ASN A 382 -34.16 -7.09 3.83
CA ASN A 382 -35.43 -7.20 4.54
C ASN A 382 -35.32 -8.28 5.63
N ASN A 383 -35.09 -7.89 6.89
CA ASN A 383 -34.89 -8.80 8.02
C ASN A 383 -33.77 -9.83 7.78
N GLY A 384 -32.67 -9.41 7.15
CA GLY A 384 -31.53 -10.26 6.81
C GLY A 384 -31.74 -11.11 5.55
N ASP A 385 -32.76 -10.83 4.75
CA ASP A 385 -32.93 -11.35 3.40
C ASP A 385 -32.45 -10.32 2.37
N CYS A 386 -31.54 -10.73 1.49
CA CYS A 386 -30.92 -9.91 0.44
C CYS A 386 -31.32 -10.37 -0.96
N SER A 387 -32.39 -11.15 -1.09
CA SER A 387 -32.97 -11.50 -2.38
C SER A 387 -33.49 -10.27 -3.12
N VAL A 388 -33.29 -10.23 -4.44
CA VAL A 388 -33.74 -9.11 -5.28
C VAL A 388 -35.22 -9.30 -5.65
N THR A 389 -36.14 -8.76 -4.84
CA THR A 389 -37.59 -8.93 -5.06
C THR A 389 -38.21 -7.87 -5.98
N LYS A 390 -37.46 -6.85 -6.39
CA LYS A 390 -37.93 -5.70 -7.21
C LYS A 390 -37.27 -5.62 -8.59
N PHE A 391 -36.60 -6.69 -9.04
CA PHE A 391 -35.91 -6.68 -10.33
C PHE A 391 -36.87 -6.42 -11.50
N SER A 392 -38.06 -7.04 -11.51
CA SER A 392 -39.03 -6.87 -12.60
C SER A 392 -39.53 -5.44 -12.81
N THR A 393 -39.41 -4.56 -11.80
CA THR A 393 -39.82 -3.15 -11.91
C THR A 393 -38.65 -2.21 -12.11
N THR A 394 -37.50 -2.50 -11.49
CA THR A 394 -36.32 -1.62 -11.53
C THR A 394 -35.35 -1.98 -12.64
N LYS A 395 -35.29 -3.26 -13.01
CA LYS A 395 -34.36 -3.87 -13.95
C LYS A 395 -32.88 -3.72 -13.55
N LEU A 396 -32.56 -3.47 -12.28
CA LEU A 396 -31.18 -3.29 -11.79
C LEU A 396 -30.69 -4.56 -11.05
N LEU A 397 -29.51 -5.07 -11.39
CA LEU A 397 -28.96 -6.33 -10.85
C LEU A 397 -28.52 -6.28 -9.37
N GLY A 398 -28.46 -5.09 -8.78
CA GLY A 398 -28.09 -4.90 -7.38
C GLY A 398 -26.57 -4.89 -7.14
N ILE A 399 -26.13 -4.99 -5.88
CA ILE A 399 -24.72 -5.17 -5.51
C ILE A 399 -24.42 -6.66 -5.45
N ASN A 400 -23.67 -7.18 -6.40
CA ASN A 400 -23.52 -8.63 -6.53
C ASN A 400 -22.10 -9.04 -6.92
N LEU A 401 -21.74 -10.25 -6.49
CA LEU A 401 -20.48 -10.91 -6.79
C LEU A 401 -20.71 -12.41 -6.74
N ARG A 402 -20.23 -13.16 -7.73
CA ARG A 402 -20.34 -14.61 -7.78
C ARG A 402 -19.60 -15.26 -6.62
N THR A 403 -20.27 -16.07 -5.81
CA THR A 403 -19.66 -16.75 -4.65
C THR A 403 -19.46 -18.25 -4.82
N SER A 404 -19.93 -18.85 -5.91
CA SER A 404 -19.71 -20.27 -6.21
C SER A 404 -19.25 -20.49 -7.65
N SER A 405 -18.58 -21.61 -7.89
CA SER A 405 -18.11 -21.99 -9.23
C SER A 405 -19.27 -22.44 -10.12
N GLY A 406 -19.23 -22.10 -11.41
CA GLY A 406 -20.24 -22.47 -12.40
C GLY A 406 -21.45 -21.54 -12.41
N GLN A 407 -22.50 -21.91 -13.14
CA GLN A 407 -23.71 -21.09 -13.25
C GLN A 407 -24.47 -21.03 -11.92
N GLY A 408 -25.05 -19.88 -11.62
CA GLY A 408 -25.91 -19.66 -10.47
C GLY A 408 -27.28 -20.33 -10.61
N ILE A 409 -28.16 -20.04 -9.65
CA ILE A 409 -29.51 -20.61 -9.60
C ILE A 409 -30.29 -20.20 -10.85
N GLY A 410 -30.96 -21.15 -11.50
CA GLY A 410 -31.74 -20.89 -12.72
C GLY A 410 -30.89 -20.76 -13.99
N GLY A 411 -29.57 -21.02 -13.93
CA GLY A 411 -28.67 -20.92 -15.08
C GLY A 411 -28.09 -19.52 -15.30
N TYR A 412 -28.40 -18.55 -14.43
CA TYR A 412 -27.85 -17.20 -14.48
C TYR A 412 -26.45 -17.17 -13.89
N ASP A 413 -25.52 -16.41 -14.46
CA ASP A 413 -24.17 -16.24 -13.88
C ASP A 413 -24.10 -15.13 -12.82
N VAL A 414 -25.23 -14.86 -12.16
CA VAL A 414 -25.34 -13.99 -10.99
C VAL A 414 -26.00 -14.74 -9.84
N ASP A 415 -25.65 -14.38 -8.61
CA ASP A 415 -26.18 -15.05 -7.41
C ASP A 415 -27.65 -14.66 -7.11
N LEU A 416 -28.21 -13.68 -7.84
CA LEU A 416 -29.52 -13.06 -7.57
C LEU A 416 -29.67 -12.54 -6.12
N ILE A 417 -28.54 -12.26 -5.49
CA ILE A 417 -28.40 -11.66 -4.17
C ILE A 417 -27.85 -10.26 -4.38
N SER A 418 -28.51 -9.26 -3.81
CA SER A 418 -27.95 -7.91 -3.68
C SER A 418 -27.48 -7.71 -2.25
N TYR A 419 -26.16 -7.81 -2.04
CA TYR A 419 -25.56 -7.53 -0.74
C TYR A 419 -25.90 -6.10 -0.30
N ASP A 420 -26.38 -5.94 0.92
CA ASP A 420 -26.82 -4.65 1.44
C ASP A 420 -25.69 -3.88 2.13
N ARG A 421 -24.55 -4.56 2.36
CA ARG A 421 -23.31 -3.97 2.82
C ARG A 421 -22.12 -4.75 2.27
N VAL A 422 -21.16 -4.03 1.69
CA VAL A 422 -19.91 -4.61 1.18
C VAL A 422 -18.74 -3.67 1.46
N ARG A 423 -17.53 -4.22 1.54
CA ARG A 423 -16.29 -3.44 1.45
C ARG A 423 -15.25 -4.13 0.59
N MET A 424 -14.45 -3.31 -0.07
CA MET A 424 -13.15 -3.67 -0.65
C MET A 424 -12.07 -2.96 0.16
N ALA A 425 -11.09 -3.70 0.67
CA ALA A 425 -10.03 -3.12 1.47
C ALA A 425 -8.65 -3.71 1.13
N LEU A 426 -7.66 -2.83 0.98
CA LEU A 426 -6.27 -3.21 0.70
C LEU A 426 -5.49 -3.37 1.99
N PHE A 427 -4.53 -4.31 2.00
CA PHE A 427 -3.62 -4.55 3.11
C PHE A 427 -2.25 -5.04 2.62
N THR A 428 -1.21 -4.87 3.42
CA THR A 428 0.18 -5.26 3.06
C THR A 428 0.78 -6.38 3.93
N PHE A 429 0.10 -6.75 5.02
CA PHE A 429 0.52 -7.87 5.86
C PHE A 429 0.21 -9.24 5.22
N ASP A 430 0.78 -10.31 5.76
CA ASP A 430 0.63 -11.64 5.19
C ASP A 430 -0.84 -12.11 5.26
N SER A 431 -1.37 -12.55 4.12
CA SER A 431 -2.73 -13.06 3.99
C SER A 431 -3.05 -14.26 4.90
N VAL A 432 -2.03 -14.98 5.40
CA VAL A 432 -2.22 -16.05 6.40
C VAL A 432 -2.72 -15.51 7.75
N ASP A 433 -2.50 -14.22 8.03
CA ASP A 433 -2.94 -13.54 9.26
C ASP A 433 -4.37 -12.99 9.14
N VAL A 434 -5.01 -13.13 7.98
CA VAL A 434 -6.41 -12.74 7.78
C VAL A 434 -7.33 -13.69 8.55
N ASP A 435 -8.03 -13.15 9.56
CA ASP A 435 -9.13 -13.86 10.20
C ASP A 435 -10.33 -13.96 9.24
N ARG A 436 -10.50 -15.15 8.65
CA ARG A 436 -11.59 -15.41 7.70
C ARG A 436 -12.97 -15.49 8.36
N SER A 437 -13.02 -15.62 9.68
CA SER A 437 -14.25 -15.63 10.46
C SER A 437 -14.62 -14.26 11.03
N ASP A 438 -13.75 -13.25 10.90
CA ASP A 438 -14.04 -11.88 11.33
C ASP A 438 -15.22 -11.31 10.55
N ASP A 439 -16.37 -11.26 11.23
CA ASP A 439 -17.62 -10.68 10.77
C ASP A 439 -17.84 -9.26 11.29
N SER A 440 -16.87 -8.65 11.99
CA SER A 440 -17.03 -7.36 12.66
C SER A 440 -17.54 -6.27 11.71
N PHE A 441 -17.10 -6.25 10.46
CA PHE A 441 -17.64 -5.31 9.45
C PHE A 441 -19.14 -5.48 9.19
N CYS A 442 -19.64 -6.73 9.21
CA CYS A 442 -21.04 -7.06 9.05
C CYS A 442 -21.83 -6.98 10.37
N SER A 443 -21.22 -7.22 11.52
CA SER A 443 -21.93 -7.23 12.80
C SER A 443 -21.93 -5.87 13.51
N SER A 444 -20.99 -4.97 13.15
CA SER A 444 -20.93 -3.61 13.67
C SER A 444 -22.12 -2.80 13.14
N LEU A 445 -23.10 -2.58 14.02
CA LEU A 445 -24.22 -1.66 13.88
C LEU A 445 -24.47 -0.96 15.21
#